data_AF-A0A2A2GA52-F1
#
_entry.id   AF-A0A2A2GA52-F1
#
_cell.length_a   1.000
_cell.length_b   1.000
_cell.length_c   1.000
_cell.angle_alpha   90.00
_cell.angle_beta   90.00
_cell.angle_gamma   90.00
#
_symmetry.space_group_name_H-M   'P 1'
#
loop_
_entity.id
_entity.type
_entity.pdbx_description
1 polymer ?
#
loop_
_entity_poly.entity_id
_entity_poly.type
_entity_poly.pdbx_seq_one_letter_code
_entity_poly.pdbx_strand_id
1 'polypeptide(L)'
;MFPATFAFPIAEMFGFGFTDWGGAGIIASFYLVAILVLLWFFKENKVVEEKGFSSSDARISGWVFAVGLFLVGLFYALYPPVSNVVIALVFIGFMEEFFFRGYMQPRLNFAFEKRFNFLNFRFGWGLIITSAFFGLIHVISPGENPMEWAWGFWTFVAGISFGVIHEKGGSFLAPAIVHGVTMILPLIFS
;
A
#
# COMPACT_ATOMS: atom_id res chain seq x y z
N MET A 1 6.43 -4.23 8.53
CA MET A 1 6.50 -2.95 7.79
C MET A 1 7.50 -1.99 8.39
N PHE A 2 7.76 -2.04 9.71
CA PHE A 2 8.86 -1.30 10.34
C PHE A 2 10.21 -1.35 9.58
N PRO A 3 10.65 -2.48 8.98
CA PRO A 3 11.83 -2.47 8.13
C PRO A 3 11.64 -1.62 6.85
N ALA A 4 10.54 -1.80 6.12
CA ALA A 4 10.23 -1.10 4.88
C ALA A 4 10.20 0.42 5.03
N THR A 5 9.84 0.89 6.22
CA THR A 5 9.88 2.31 6.59
C THR A 5 11.26 2.95 6.49
N PHE A 6 12.34 2.20 6.74
CA PHE A 6 13.71 2.73 6.63
C PHE A 6 14.31 2.59 5.23
N ALA A 7 13.60 1.95 4.30
CA ALA A 7 14.16 1.63 3.00
C ALA A 7 14.42 2.88 2.13
N PHE A 8 13.57 3.91 2.26
CA PHE A 8 13.74 5.18 1.54
C PHE A 8 14.98 5.96 2.01
N PRO A 9 15.15 6.27 3.32
CA PRO A 9 16.39 6.91 3.78
C PRO A 9 17.65 6.09 3.46
N ILE A 10 17.58 4.76 3.54
CA ILE A 10 18.72 3.91 3.21
C ILE A 10 19.07 3.99 1.73
N ALA A 11 18.08 3.95 0.83
CA ALA A 11 18.32 4.13 -0.60
C ALA A 11 18.98 5.49 -0.90
N GLU A 12 18.51 6.55 -0.24
CA GLU A 12 19.05 7.90 -0.36
C GLU A 12 20.49 8.00 0.16
N MET A 13 20.83 7.32 1.27
CA MET A 13 22.22 7.23 1.76
C MET A 13 23.19 6.62 0.75
N PHE A 14 22.69 5.78 -0.17
CA PHE A 14 23.46 5.22 -1.29
C PHE A 14 23.38 6.07 -2.57
N GLY A 15 22.73 7.23 -2.53
CA GLY A 15 22.59 8.14 -3.66
C GLY A 15 21.55 7.71 -4.69
N PHE A 16 20.59 6.87 -4.32
CA PHE A 16 19.49 6.44 -5.20
C PHE A 16 18.15 7.05 -4.79
N GLY A 17 17.38 7.50 -5.77
CA GLY A 17 15.97 7.83 -5.63
C GLY A 17 15.06 6.60 -5.71
N PHE A 18 13.79 6.76 -5.36
CA PHE A 18 12.78 5.69 -5.42
C PHE A 18 12.34 5.32 -6.85
N THR A 19 12.68 6.16 -7.83
CA THR A 19 12.50 5.92 -9.27
C THR A 19 13.76 5.36 -9.92
N ASP A 20 14.88 5.27 -9.21
CA ASP A 20 16.08 4.59 -9.72
C ASP A 20 15.99 3.08 -9.48
N TRP A 21 16.54 2.29 -10.39
CA TRP A 21 16.60 0.82 -10.21
C TRP A 21 17.37 0.40 -8.96
N GLY A 22 18.41 1.15 -8.57
CA GLY A 22 19.15 0.92 -7.32
C GLY A 22 18.26 1.10 -6.09
N GLY A 23 17.54 2.22 -6.02
CA GLY A 23 16.63 2.51 -4.91
C GLY A 23 15.42 1.57 -4.90
N ALA A 24 14.83 1.28 -6.06
CA ALA A 24 13.75 0.32 -6.20
C ALA A 24 14.15 -1.08 -5.72
N GLY A 25 15.37 -1.55 -6.04
CA GLY A 25 15.90 -2.82 -5.55
C GLY A 25 16.03 -2.85 -4.02
N ILE A 26 16.56 -1.79 -3.43
CA ILE A 26 16.66 -1.64 -1.97
C ILE A 26 15.26 -1.65 -1.35
N ILE A 27 14.35 -0.79 -1.80
CA ILE A 27 12.99 -0.67 -1.27
C ILE A 27 12.23 -1.99 -1.38
N ALA A 28 12.25 -2.63 -2.55
CA ALA A 28 11.61 -3.92 -2.77
C ALA A 28 12.15 -5.01 -1.80
N SER A 29 13.47 -5.06 -1.59
CA SER A 29 14.08 -6.04 -0.68
C SER A 29 13.57 -5.89 0.76
N PHE A 30 13.41 -4.66 1.24
CA PHE A 30 12.87 -4.42 2.58
C PHE A 30 11.39 -4.79 2.70
N TYR A 31 10.58 -4.55 1.67
CA TYR A 31 9.20 -5.04 1.62
C TYR A 31 9.14 -6.57 1.61
N LEU A 32 10.00 -7.25 0.85
CA LEU A 32 10.10 -8.72 0.87
C LEU A 32 10.45 -9.26 2.25
N VAL A 33 11.46 -8.68 2.91
CA VAL A 33 11.82 -9.04 4.29
C VAL A 33 10.64 -8.78 5.23
N ALA A 34 9.94 -7.66 5.09
CA ALA A 34 8.76 -7.35 5.89
C ALA A 34 7.64 -8.38 5.70
N ILE A 35 7.40 -8.88 4.48
CA ILE A 35 6.45 -9.97 4.22
C ILE A 35 6.85 -11.23 4.98
N LEU A 36 8.10 -11.66 4.86
CA LEU A 36 8.58 -12.89 5.51
C LEU A 36 8.45 -12.80 7.04
N VAL A 37 8.81 -11.65 7.62
CA VAL A 37 8.65 -11.38 9.06
C VAL A 37 7.18 -11.40 9.47
N LEU A 38 6.30 -10.75 8.71
CA LEU A 38 4.85 -10.75 8.99
C LEU A 38 4.25 -12.15 8.94
N LEU A 39 4.58 -12.93 7.92
CA LEU A 39 4.08 -14.29 7.77
C LEU A 39 4.59 -15.20 8.88
N TRP A 40 5.86 -15.06 9.27
CA TRP A 40 6.43 -15.80 10.39
C TRP A 40 5.77 -15.43 11.72
N PHE A 41 5.62 -14.14 12.01
CA PHE A 41 5.02 -13.64 13.24
C PHE A 41 3.53 -14.04 13.36
N PHE A 42 2.80 -14.06 12.25
CA PHE A 42 1.38 -14.38 12.21
C PHE A 42 1.06 -15.81 11.74
N LYS A 43 2.04 -16.73 11.77
CA LYS A 43 1.85 -18.11 11.31
C LYS A 43 0.81 -18.91 12.11
N GLU A 44 0.61 -18.55 13.38
CA GLU A 44 -0.32 -19.23 14.31
C GLU A 44 -1.66 -18.50 14.43
N ASN A 45 -1.74 -17.26 13.94
CA ASN A 45 -2.96 -16.48 14.01
C ASN A 45 -3.98 -16.97 12.99
N LYS A 46 -5.23 -17.12 13.44
CA LYS A 46 -6.36 -17.39 12.55
C LYS A 46 -6.54 -16.22 11.60
N VAL A 47 -6.75 -16.54 10.33
CA VAL A 47 -7.11 -15.57 9.30
C VAL A 47 -8.48 -15.00 9.64
N VAL A 48 -8.59 -13.67 9.70
CA VAL A 48 -9.88 -12.99 9.90
C VAL A 48 -10.69 -13.14 8.62
N GLU A 49 -11.95 -13.53 8.74
CA GLU A 49 -12.83 -13.63 7.58
C GLU A 49 -12.96 -12.26 6.90
N GLU A 50 -12.79 -12.29 5.58
CA GLU A 50 -12.86 -11.13 4.72
C GLU A 50 -14.31 -10.66 4.63
N LYS A 51 -14.58 -9.43 5.06
CA LYS A 51 -15.91 -8.84 4.91
C LYS A 51 -16.07 -8.36 3.48
N GLY A 52 -17.18 -8.76 2.84
CA GLY A 52 -17.56 -8.25 1.53
C GLY A 52 -17.86 -6.75 1.58
N PHE A 53 -17.53 -6.06 0.49
CA PHE A 53 -17.81 -4.65 0.29
C PHE A 53 -19.31 -4.33 0.44
N SER A 54 -19.64 -3.33 1.26
CA SER A 54 -21.02 -2.89 1.52
C SER A 54 -21.28 -1.46 1.05
N SER A 55 -22.57 -1.10 0.89
CA SER A 55 -22.98 0.30 0.65
C SER A 55 -22.65 1.24 1.82
N SER A 56 -22.37 0.70 3.02
CA SER A 56 -21.87 1.52 4.13
C SER A 56 -20.42 1.91 3.93
N ASP A 57 -19.58 1.00 3.42
CA ASP A 57 -18.17 1.26 3.14
C ASP A 57 -18.04 2.33 2.06
N ALA A 58 -18.85 2.26 0.99
CA ALA A 58 -18.90 3.28 -0.05
C ALA A 58 -19.22 4.67 0.52
N ARG A 59 -20.20 4.77 1.43
CA ARG A 59 -20.60 6.04 2.06
C ARG A 59 -19.52 6.58 2.98
N ILE A 60 -18.93 5.72 3.81
CA ILE A 60 -17.84 6.11 4.71
C ILE A 60 -16.64 6.59 3.90
N SER A 61 -16.22 5.85 2.87
CA SER A 61 -15.13 6.26 1.99
C SER A 61 -15.43 7.57 1.26
N GLY A 62 -16.67 7.77 0.82
CA GLY A 62 -17.10 9.05 0.23
C GLY A 62 -16.97 10.23 1.20
N TRP A 63 -17.35 10.05 2.46
CA TRP A 63 -17.16 11.07 3.50
C TRP A 63 -15.69 11.30 3.84
N VAL A 64 -14.90 10.23 3.98
CA VAL A 64 -13.44 10.34 4.20
C VAL A 64 -12.77 11.11 3.06
N PHE A 65 -13.17 10.85 1.82
CA PHE A 65 -12.68 11.57 0.64
C PHE A 65 -13.07 13.05 0.69
N ALA A 66 -14.34 13.37 0.93
CA ALA A 66 -14.83 14.75 0.96
C ALA A 66 -14.17 15.58 2.07
N VAL A 67 -14.08 15.01 3.27
CA VAL A 67 -13.39 15.65 4.41
C VAL A 67 -11.91 15.79 4.13
N GLY A 68 -11.27 14.74 3.58
CA GLY A 68 -9.86 14.80 3.18
C GLY A 68 -9.58 15.90 2.17
N LEU A 69 -10.41 16.05 1.14
CA LEU A 69 -10.27 17.11 0.13
C LEU A 69 -10.41 18.51 0.74
N PHE A 70 -11.40 18.70 1.62
CA PHE A 70 -11.55 19.95 2.35
C PHE A 70 -10.32 20.26 3.21
N LEU A 71 -9.81 19.28 3.96
CA LEU A 71 -8.63 19.44 4.82
C LEU A 71 -7.37 19.73 4.01
N VAL A 72 -7.19 19.10 2.85
CA VAL A 72 -6.09 19.42 1.93
C VAL A 72 -6.16 20.89 1.51
N GLY A 73 -7.32 21.37 1.04
CA GLY A 73 -7.47 22.78 0.65
C GLY A 73 -7.22 23.75 1.81
N LEU A 74 -7.75 23.44 2.99
CA LEU A 74 -7.56 24.24 4.20
C LEU A 74 -6.08 24.29 4.62
N PHE A 75 -5.43 23.14 4.76
CA PHE A 75 -4.04 23.09 5.21
C PHE A 75 -3.06 23.54 4.14
N TYR A 76 -3.39 23.41 2.86
CA TYR A 76 -2.58 24.00 1.80
C TYR A 76 -2.51 25.53 1.95
N ALA A 77 -3.62 26.18 2.32
CA ALA A 77 -3.66 27.61 2.56
C ALA A 77 -2.99 28.04 3.89
N LEU A 78 -3.06 27.21 4.93
CA LEU A 78 -2.56 27.56 6.27
C LEU A 78 -1.10 27.14 6.51
N TYR A 79 -0.76 25.91 6.15
CA TYR A 79 0.55 25.31 6.39
C TYR A 79 0.78 24.12 5.43
N PRO A 80 1.37 24.35 4.24
CA PRO A 80 1.47 23.34 3.18
C PRO A 80 2.01 21.97 3.59
N PRO A 81 3.02 21.84 4.48
CA PRO A 81 3.52 20.52 4.87
C PRO A 81 2.46 19.62 5.51
N VAL A 82 1.49 20.18 6.24
CA VAL A 82 0.38 19.38 6.83
C VAL A 82 -0.57 18.89 5.74
N SER A 83 -0.75 19.62 4.64
CA SER A 83 -1.56 19.12 3.51
C SER A 83 -0.96 17.86 2.90
N ASN A 84 0.38 17.74 2.83
CA ASN A 84 1.07 16.53 2.36
C ASN A 84 0.81 15.32 3.28
N VAL A 85 0.74 15.53 4.59
CA VAL A 85 0.36 14.47 5.55
C VAL A 85 -1.06 14.00 5.31
N VAL A 86 -2.00 14.91 5.06
CA VAL A 86 -3.39 14.55 4.73
C VAL A 86 -3.45 13.80 3.40
N ILE A 87 -2.69 14.24 2.39
CA ILE A 87 -2.56 13.53 1.10
C ILE A 87 -2.07 12.10 1.33
N ALA A 88 -0.99 11.92 2.10
CA ALA A 88 -0.40 10.62 2.38
C ALA A 88 -1.37 9.68 3.11
N LEU A 89 -2.11 10.17 4.11
CA LEU A 89 -3.03 9.32 4.87
C LEU A 89 -4.33 9.01 4.13
N VAL A 90 -4.96 10.03 3.54
CA VAL A 90 -6.30 9.90 2.97
C VAL A 90 -6.20 9.39 1.54
N PHE A 91 -5.43 10.04 0.68
CA PHE A 91 -5.47 9.77 -0.75
C PHE A 91 -4.54 8.62 -1.15
N ILE A 92 -3.33 8.59 -0.59
CA ILE A 92 -2.38 7.50 -0.87
C ILE A 92 -2.73 6.28 -0.01
N GLY A 93 -2.69 6.40 1.31
CA GLY A 93 -2.95 5.29 2.21
C GLY A 93 -4.38 4.74 2.13
N PHE A 94 -5.38 5.57 2.44
CA PHE A 94 -6.76 5.10 2.53
C PHE A 94 -7.40 4.82 1.16
N MET A 95 -7.37 5.77 0.22
CA MET A 95 -8.13 5.62 -1.03
C MET A 95 -7.53 4.55 -1.97
N GLU A 96 -6.20 4.46 -2.07
CA GLU A 96 -5.60 3.38 -2.86
C GLU A 96 -5.91 2.02 -2.23
N GLU A 97 -5.66 1.82 -0.93
CA GLU A 97 -5.93 0.52 -0.31
C GLU A 97 -7.42 0.19 -0.25
N PHE A 98 -8.31 1.18 -0.17
CA PHE A 98 -9.75 1.00 -0.34
C PHE A 98 -10.06 0.38 -1.71
N PHE A 99 -9.47 0.90 -2.79
CA PHE A 99 -9.69 0.35 -4.13
C PHE A 99 -9.02 -1.02 -4.30
N PHE A 100 -7.74 -1.14 -3.98
CA PHE A 100 -6.97 -2.36 -4.23
C PHE A 100 -7.33 -3.49 -3.25
N ARG A 101 -7.42 -3.23 -1.94
CA ARG A 101 -7.69 -4.26 -0.92
C ARG A 101 -9.14 -4.29 -0.46
N GLY A 102 -9.82 -3.15 -0.46
CA GLY A 102 -11.24 -3.11 -0.09
C GLY A 102 -12.16 -3.63 -1.19
N TYR A 103 -11.75 -3.53 -2.46
CA TYR A 103 -12.58 -3.94 -3.59
C TYR A 103 -11.92 -4.96 -4.51
N MET A 104 -10.77 -4.65 -5.13
CA MET A 104 -10.20 -5.46 -6.22
C MET A 104 -9.75 -6.85 -5.77
N GLN A 105 -8.88 -6.93 -4.75
CA GLN A 105 -8.34 -8.19 -4.24
C GLN A 105 -9.44 -9.16 -3.75
N PRO A 106 -10.42 -8.74 -2.92
CA PRO A 106 -11.54 -9.59 -2.54
C PRO A 106 -12.33 -10.17 -3.71
N ARG A 107 -12.62 -9.33 -4.72
CA ARG A 107 -13.38 -9.78 -5.89
C ARG A 107 -12.61 -10.78 -6.73
N LEU A 108 -11.30 -10.58 -6.88
CA LEU A 108 -10.43 -11.53 -7.58
C LEU A 108 -10.21 -12.81 -6.77
N ASN A 109 -10.13 -12.73 -5.43
CA ASN A 109 -10.09 -13.89 -4.55
C ASN A 109 -11.37 -14.73 -4.65
N PHE A 110 -12.53 -14.08 -4.75
CA PHE A 110 -13.80 -14.76 -5.00
C PHE A 110 -13.81 -15.44 -6.38
N ALA A 111 -13.32 -14.77 -7.42
CA ALA A 111 -13.32 -15.30 -8.78
C ALA A 111 -12.30 -16.44 -9.02
N PHE A 112 -11.12 -16.36 -8.41
CA PHE A 112 -10.01 -17.30 -8.67
C PHE A 112 -9.68 -18.25 -7.52
N GLU A 113 -10.34 -18.07 -6.37
CA GLU A 113 -10.12 -18.81 -5.12
C GLU A 113 -8.71 -18.64 -4.53
N LYS A 114 -8.58 -18.93 -3.23
CA LYS A 114 -7.29 -18.95 -2.51
C LYS A 114 -6.69 -20.36 -2.55
N ARG A 115 -5.97 -20.65 -3.64
CA ARG A 115 -5.44 -21.99 -3.97
C ARG A 115 -4.01 -22.26 -3.45
N PHE A 116 -3.25 -21.22 -3.15
CA PHE A 116 -1.87 -21.35 -2.68
C PHE A 116 -1.81 -21.34 -1.15
N ASN A 117 -0.82 -22.02 -0.58
CA ASN A 117 -0.55 -22.02 0.85
C ASN A 117 0.96 -21.95 1.10
N PHE A 118 1.39 -21.02 1.94
CA PHE A 118 2.78 -20.87 2.37
C PHE A 118 2.81 -20.41 3.83
N LEU A 119 3.56 -21.06 4.73
CA LEU A 119 3.62 -20.70 6.17
C LEU A 119 2.23 -20.49 6.83
N ASN A 120 1.27 -21.38 6.57
CA ASN A 120 -0.13 -21.28 7.04
C ASN A 120 -0.87 -20.01 6.55
N PHE A 121 -0.37 -19.40 5.48
CA PHE A 121 -1.02 -18.29 4.80
C PHE A 121 -1.59 -18.80 3.47
N ARG A 122 -2.93 -18.79 3.37
CA ARG A 122 -3.64 -19.12 2.15
C ARG A 122 -3.85 -17.87 1.31
N PHE A 123 -3.48 -17.91 0.03
CA PHE A 123 -3.65 -16.80 -0.90
C PHE A 123 -4.01 -17.30 -2.29
N GLY A 124 -4.42 -16.39 -3.16
CA GLY A 124 -4.83 -16.69 -4.53
C GLY A 124 -4.24 -15.72 -5.53
N TRP A 125 -4.66 -15.87 -6.79
CA TRP A 125 -4.29 -14.94 -7.86
C TRP A 125 -4.77 -13.52 -7.60
N GLY A 126 -5.80 -13.32 -6.78
CA GLY A 126 -6.27 -11.99 -6.39
C GLY A 126 -5.19 -11.13 -5.75
N LEU A 127 -4.33 -11.72 -4.90
CA LEU A 127 -3.18 -11.02 -4.32
C LEU A 127 -2.19 -10.55 -5.40
N ILE A 128 -1.81 -11.45 -6.31
CA ILE A 128 -0.78 -11.19 -7.32
C ILE A 128 -1.27 -10.19 -8.36
N ILE A 129 -2.48 -10.39 -8.89
CA ILE A 129 -3.07 -9.53 -9.92
C ILE A 129 -3.32 -8.12 -9.38
N THR A 130 -3.88 -8.00 -8.18
CA THR A 130 -4.09 -6.67 -7.56
C THR A 130 -2.78 -5.95 -7.35
N SER A 131 -1.75 -6.65 -6.87
CA SER A 131 -0.42 -6.06 -6.67
C SER A 131 0.22 -5.66 -7.99
N ALA A 132 0.02 -6.43 -9.07
CA ALA A 132 0.49 -6.07 -10.41
C ALA A 132 -0.19 -4.80 -10.92
N PHE A 133 -1.51 -4.65 -10.76
CA PHE A 133 -2.21 -3.41 -11.10
C PHE A 133 -1.74 -2.23 -10.24
N PHE A 134 -1.49 -2.47 -8.96
CA PHE A 134 -0.90 -1.47 -8.08
C PHE A 134 0.47 -1.01 -8.60
N GLY A 135 1.36 -1.93 -8.99
CA GLY A 135 2.63 -1.55 -9.62
C GLY A 135 2.45 -0.80 -10.94
N LEU A 136 1.56 -1.28 -11.81
CA LEU A 136 1.36 -0.70 -13.15
C LEU A 136 0.81 0.72 -13.11
N ILE A 137 -0.06 1.06 -12.14
CA ILE A 137 -0.59 2.44 -12.04
C ILE A 137 0.54 3.44 -11.72
N HIS A 138 1.56 3.01 -11.00
CA HIS A 138 2.74 3.84 -10.69
C HIS A 138 3.65 4.01 -11.90
N VAL A 139 3.73 3.03 -12.80
CA VAL A 139 4.46 3.17 -14.07
C VAL A 139 3.87 4.30 -14.92
N ILE A 140 2.54 4.42 -14.94
CA ILE A 140 1.82 5.42 -15.74
C ILE A 140 1.39 6.66 -14.94
N SER A 141 1.87 6.80 -13.70
CA SER A 141 1.49 7.91 -12.85
C SER A 141 1.92 9.24 -13.48
N PRO A 142 1.09 10.30 -13.46
CA PRO A 142 1.48 11.60 -13.94
C PRO A 142 2.67 12.11 -13.11
N GLY A 143 3.85 12.16 -13.72
CA GLY A 143 5.10 12.57 -13.11
C GLY A 143 6.03 13.20 -14.13
N GLU A 144 7.23 13.58 -13.71
CA GLU A 144 8.22 14.24 -14.57
C GLU A 144 8.67 13.34 -15.74
N ASN A 145 8.74 12.02 -15.52
CA ASN A 145 8.98 11.06 -16.59
C ASN A 145 7.77 10.16 -16.82
N PRO A 146 7.38 9.92 -18.08
CA PRO A 146 6.48 8.83 -18.41
C PRO A 146 7.20 7.49 -18.20
N MET A 147 6.47 6.47 -17.73
CA MET A 147 6.90 5.07 -17.73
C MET A 147 7.97 4.71 -16.67
N GLU A 148 7.73 5.10 -15.42
CA GLU A 148 8.61 4.86 -14.27
C GLU A 148 8.59 3.39 -13.81
N TRP A 149 9.23 2.50 -14.57
CA TRP A 149 9.22 1.05 -14.31
C TRP A 149 9.85 0.64 -12.98
N ALA A 150 10.89 1.35 -12.53
CA ALA A 150 11.51 1.09 -11.24
C ALA A 150 10.53 1.39 -10.09
N TRP A 151 9.75 2.48 -10.21
CA TRP A 151 8.68 2.80 -9.27
C TRP A 151 7.60 1.72 -9.28
N GLY A 152 7.16 1.30 -10.47
CA GLY A 152 6.20 0.21 -10.63
C GLY A 152 6.68 -1.13 -10.04
N PHE A 153 7.98 -1.42 -10.16
CA PHE A 153 8.56 -2.65 -9.64
C PHE A 153 8.51 -2.73 -8.12
N TRP A 154 8.99 -1.71 -7.41
CA TRP A 154 8.99 -1.78 -5.94
C TRP A 154 7.58 -1.64 -5.38
N THR A 155 6.70 -0.86 -6.03
CA THR A 155 5.30 -0.74 -5.61
C THR A 155 4.52 -2.04 -5.84
N PHE A 156 4.82 -2.82 -6.88
CA PHE A 156 4.30 -4.19 -7.01
C PHE A 156 4.61 -5.04 -5.77
N VAL A 157 5.87 -5.00 -5.31
CA VAL A 157 6.32 -5.75 -4.13
C VAL A 157 5.69 -5.21 -2.83
N ALA A 158 5.55 -3.89 -2.71
CA ALA A 158 4.80 -3.25 -1.64
C ALA A 158 3.33 -3.68 -1.65
N GLY A 159 2.73 -3.78 -2.84
CA GLY A 159 1.38 -4.26 -3.07
C GLY A 159 1.16 -5.69 -2.55
N ILE A 160 2.14 -6.58 -2.76
CA ILE A 160 2.10 -7.92 -2.16
C ILE A 160 2.09 -7.82 -0.63
N SER A 161 2.92 -6.92 -0.06
CA SER A 161 2.99 -6.70 1.39
C SER A 161 1.67 -6.23 1.97
N PHE A 162 1.05 -5.21 1.36
CA PHE A 162 -0.26 -4.71 1.77
C PHE A 162 -1.36 -5.76 1.61
N GLY A 163 -1.30 -6.53 0.53
CA GLY A 163 -2.22 -7.64 0.30
C GLY A 163 -2.09 -8.75 1.35
N VAL A 164 -0.88 -9.08 1.82
CA VAL A 164 -0.68 -10.04 2.92
C VAL A 164 -1.28 -9.50 4.23
N ILE A 165 -1.10 -8.20 4.52
CA ILE A 165 -1.68 -7.55 5.70
C ILE A 165 -3.21 -7.59 5.63
N HIS A 166 -3.78 -7.28 4.46
CA HIS A 166 -5.22 -7.37 4.21
C HIS A 166 -5.76 -8.77 4.49
N GLU A 167 -5.15 -9.79 3.90
CA GLU A 167 -5.59 -11.18 4.04
C GLU A 167 -5.53 -11.66 5.49
N LYS A 168 -4.47 -11.31 6.23
CA LYS A 168 -4.38 -11.67 7.66
C LYS A 168 -5.35 -10.87 8.53
N GLY A 169 -5.62 -9.61 8.18
CA GLY A 169 -6.45 -8.69 8.96
C GLY A 169 -7.95 -8.69 8.61
N GLY A 170 -8.35 -9.19 7.45
CA GLY A 170 -9.74 -9.22 6.97
C GLY A 170 -10.34 -7.85 6.64
N SER A 171 -9.51 -6.79 6.60
CA SER A 171 -9.94 -5.41 6.34
C SER A 171 -8.86 -4.65 5.55
N PHE A 172 -9.27 -3.67 4.74
CA PHE A 172 -8.34 -2.76 4.07
C PHE A 172 -7.80 -1.65 4.98
N LEU A 173 -8.37 -1.45 6.17
CA LEU A 173 -7.94 -0.38 7.08
C LEU A 173 -6.52 -0.61 7.60
N ALA A 174 -6.16 -1.85 7.92
CA ALA A 174 -4.82 -2.18 8.39
C ALA A 174 -3.74 -1.85 7.33
N PRO A 175 -3.83 -2.31 6.06
CA PRO A 175 -2.88 -1.87 5.05
C PRO A 175 -2.97 -0.37 4.75
N ALA A 176 -4.15 0.26 4.80
CA ALA A 176 -4.29 1.71 4.59
C ALA A 176 -3.48 2.56 5.58
N ILE A 177 -3.57 2.24 6.87
CA ILE A 177 -2.81 2.94 7.92
C ILE A 177 -1.31 2.73 7.70
N VAL A 178 -0.92 1.49 7.45
CA VAL A 178 0.49 1.13 7.23
C VAL A 178 1.05 1.83 5.99
N HIS A 179 0.30 1.86 4.89
CA HIS A 179 0.69 2.51 3.66
C HIS A 179 0.86 4.02 3.89
N GLY A 180 -0.17 4.69 4.42
CA GLY A 180 -0.12 6.13 4.70
C GLY A 180 1.01 6.52 5.66
N VAL A 181 1.22 5.78 6.75
CA VAL A 181 2.32 6.05 7.71
C VAL A 181 3.69 5.86 7.06
N THR A 182 3.84 4.84 6.21
CA THR A 182 5.10 4.61 5.49
C THR A 182 5.41 5.77 4.54
N MET A 183 4.39 6.42 3.98
CA MET A 183 4.55 7.58 3.09
C MET A 183 4.77 8.91 3.83
N ILE A 184 4.34 9.04 5.08
CA ILE A 184 4.61 10.24 5.88
C ILE A 184 6.09 10.37 6.23
N LEU A 185 6.78 9.25 6.51
CA LEU A 185 8.11 9.32 7.09
C LEU A 185 9.16 9.96 6.16
N PRO A 186 9.20 9.65 4.85
CA PRO A 186 10.01 10.41 3.91
C PRO A 186 9.73 11.92 3.95
N LEU A 187 8.45 12.33 4.08
CA LEU A 187 8.06 13.75 4.16
C LEU A 187 8.53 14.46 5.44
N ILE A 188 8.82 13.71 6.52
CA ILE A 188 9.32 14.28 7.79
C ILE A 188 10.84 14.43 7.75
N PHE A 189 11.54 13.57 6.99
CA PHE A 189 13.00 13.55 6.94
C PHE A 189 13.61 14.28 5.73
N SER A 190 12.78 14.72 4.78
CA SER A 190 13.13 15.61 3.65
C SER A 190 12.97 17.09 4.01
#